data_AF-A0A109W8R1-F1
#
_entry.id   AF-A0A109W8R1-F1
#
_cell.length_a   1.000
_cell.length_b   1.000
_cell.length_c   1.000
_cell.angle_alpha   90.00
_cell.angle_beta   90.00
_cell.angle_gamma   90.00
#
_symmetry.space_group_name_H-M   'P 1'
#
loop_
_entity.id
_entity.type
_entity.pdbx_description
1 polymer ?
#
loop_
_entity_poly.entity_id
_entity_poly.type
_entity_poly.pdbx_seq_one_letter_code
_entity_poly.pdbx_strand_id
1 'polypeptide(L)'
;MLNDILKTPQEIRLGIAAKAQAKRLALNMSQKDLAARSGVSLGSVKRFETTGEISLASLLAIALILNDLEAFSGLFNPPRTENLFKPQSPAPRKRAGRKRHES
;
A
#
# COMPACT_ATOMS: atom_id res chain seq x y z
N MET A 1 -15.03 0.13 24.39
CA MET A 1 -15.06 0.49 22.96
C MET A 1 -14.38 -0.63 22.18
N LEU A 2 -15.17 -1.50 21.54
CA LEU A 2 -14.71 -2.74 20.88
C LEU A 2 -14.94 -2.71 19.35
N ASN A 3 -15.16 -1.53 18.77
CA ASN A 3 -15.55 -1.39 17.35
C ASN A 3 -14.39 -1.13 16.39
N ASP A 4 -13.14 -0.99 16.86
CA ASP A 4 -11.98 -0.71 15.99
C ASP A 4 -11.32 -1.96 15.37
N ILE A 5 -11.81 -3.16 15.68
CA ILE A 5 -11.04 -4.41 15.47
C ILE A 5 -11.27 -5.03 14.07
N LEU A 6 -12.35 -4.69 13.35
CA LEU A 6 -12.62 -5.28 12.04
C LEU A 6 -13.06 -4.22 11.01
N LYS A 7 -12.08 -3.62 10.33
CA LYS A 7 -12.35 -2.82 9.12
C LYS A 7 -12.29 -3.72 7.89
N THR A 8 -13.32 -3.63 7.07
CA THR A 8 -13.37 -4.25 5.75
C THR A 8 -12.29 -3.65 4.83
N PRO A 9 -11.84 -4.37 3.79
CA PRO A 9 -10.94 -3.81 2.78
C PRO A 9 -11.46 -2.51 2.17
N GLN A 10 -12.79 -2.38 2.03
CA GLN A 10 -13.44 -1.16 1.55
C GLN A 10 -13.28 0.02 2.50
N GLU A 11 -13.49 -0.18 3.79
CA GLU A 11 -13.31 0.88 4.79
C GLU A 11 -11.84 1.28 4.91
N ILE A 12 -10.92 0.32 4.79
CA ILE A 12 -9.48 0.60 4.78
C ILE A 12 -9.12 1.48 3.58
N ARG A 13 -9.51 1.11 2.35
CA ARG A 13 -9.17 1.89 1.14
C ARG A 13 -9.81 3.29 1.16
N LEU A 14 -11.04 3.42 1.65
CA LEU A 14 -11.69 4.73 1.83
C LEU A 14 -10.97 5.58 2.89
N GLY A 15 -10.54 4.98 3.99
CA GLY A 15 -9.73 5.66 5.01
C GLY A 15 -8.38 6.14 4.48
N ILE A 16 -7.73 5.35 3.62
CA ILE A 16 -6.48 5.76 2.94
C ILE A 16 -6.76 6.95 2.00
N ALA A 17 -7.82 6.89 1.20
CA ALA A 17 -8.20 7.98 0.29
C ALA A 17 -8.51 9.28 1.04
N ALA A 18 -9.27 9.22 2.13
CA ALA A 18 -9.58 10.37 2.96
C ALA A 18 -8.31 11.02 3.56
N LYS A 19 -7.38 10.21 4.06
CA LYS A 19 -6.09 10.70 4.58
C LYS A 19 -5.23 11.35 3.48
N ALA A 20 -5.15 10.73 2.31
CA ALA A 20 -4.42 11.28 1.18
C ALA A 20 -5.04 12.62 0.70
N GLN A 21 -6.37 12.69 0.62
CA GLN A 21 -7.08 13.92 0.29
C GLN A 21 -6.82 15.03 1.32
N ALA A 22 -6.90 14.72 2.62
CA ALA A 22 -6.62 15.67 3.68
C ALA A 22 -5.18 16.22 3.58
N LYS A 23 -4.19 15.35 3.33
CA LYS A 23 -2.79 15.78 3.11
C LYS A 23 -2.65 16.65 1.86
N ARG A 24 -3.28 16.27 0.75
CA ARG A 24 -3.28 17.09 -0.47
C ARG A 24 -3.79 18.51 -0.19
N LEU A 25 -4.92 18.61 0.52
CA LEU A 25 -5.52 19.90 0.88
C LEU A 25 -4.63 20.71 1.83
N ALA A 26 -4.01 20.07 2.83
CA ALA A 26 -3.06 20.73 3.72
C ALA A 26 -1.82 21.29 2.99
N LEU A 27 -1.45 20.68 1.86
CA LEU A 27 -0.39 21.15 0.97
C LEU A 27 -0.89 22.16 -0.09
N ASN A 28 -2.14 22.64 0.01
CA ASN A 28 -2.77 23.57 -0.94
C ASN A 28 -2.75 23.10 -2.40
N MET A 29 -2.80 21.78 -2.64
CA MET A 29 -2.83 21.22 -3.99
C MET A 29 -4.28 20.94 -4.43
N SER A 30 -4.66 21.33 -5.65
CA SER A 30 -5.89 20.82 -6.27
C SER A 30 -5.72 19.37 -6.73
N GLN A 31 -6.82 18.69 -7.05
CA GLN A 31 -6.74 17.36 -7.69
C GLN A 31 -5.97 17.40 -9.02
N LYS A 32 -6.08 18.51 -9.77
CA LYS A 32 -5.36 18.73 -11.04
C LYS A 32 -3.86 18.87 -10.78
N ASP A 33 -3.48 19.58 -9.73
CA ASP A 33 -2.06 19.76 -9.38
C ASP A 33 -1.44 18.44 -8.91
N LEU A 34 -2.15 17.67 -8.08
CA LEU A 34 -1.69 16.36 -7.64
C LEU A 34 -1.51 15.42 -8.85
N ALA A 35 -2.51 15.36 -9.74
CA ALA A 35 -2.45 14.57 -10.97
C ALA A 35 -1.23 14.93 -11.84
N ALA A 36 -1.02 16.23 -12.06
CA ALA A 36 0.11 16.71 -12.86
C ALA A 36 1.47 16.37 -12.22
N ARG A 37 1.61 16.56 -10.91
CA ARG A 37 2.86 16.29 -10.17
C ARG A 37 3.17 14.80 -10.06
N SER A 38 2.16 13.96 -9.85
CA SER A 38 2.34 12.52 -9.67
C SER A 38 2.39 11.74 -10.99
N GLY A 39 2.13 12.40 -12.13
CA GLY A 39 2.00 11.72 -13.43
C GLY A 39 0.78 10.78 -13.53
N VAL A 40 -0.21 10.94 -12.64
CA VAL A 40 -1.43 10.12 -12.61
C VAL A 40 -2.56 10.89 -13.28
N SER A 41 -3.45 10.21 -14.01
CA SER A 41 -4.56 10.90 -14.66
C SER A 41 -5.49 11.56 -13.63
N LEU A 42 -6.08 12.72 -13.98
CA LEU A 42 -7.06 13.39 -13.13
C LEU A 42 -8.27 12.50 -12.81
N GLY A 43 -8.70 11.66 -13.77
CA GLY A 43 -9.78 10.70 -13.55
C GLY A 43 -9.43 9.66 -12.48
N SER A 44 -8.19 9.18 -12.47
CA SER A 44 -7.69 8.25 -11.45
C SER A 44 -7.58 8.90 -10.08
N VAL A 45 -7.10 10.15 -9.99
CA VAL A 45 -7.06 10.90 -8.72
C VAL A 45 -8.48 11.10 -8.17
N LYS A 46 -9.43 11.52 -9.02
CA LYS A 46 -10.83 11.67 -8.64
C LYS A 46 -11.44 10.35 -8.16
N ARG A 47 -11.28 9.27 -8.92
CA ARG A 47 -11.79 7.96 -8.54
C ARG A 47 -11.20 7.49 -7.21
N PHE A 48 -9.89 7.67 -7.01
CA PHE A 48 -9.25 7.34 -5.75
C PHE A 48 -9.85 8.11 -4.58
N GLU A 49 -9.95 9.43 -4.67
CA GLU A 49 -10.49 10.25 -3.57
C GLU A 49 -11.97 9.98 -3.29
N THR A 50 -12.77 9.63 -4.31
CA THR A 50 -14.20 9.37 -4.14
C THR A 50 -14.50 7.95 -3.68
N THR A 51 -13.83 6.94 -4.23
CA THR A 51 -14.20 5.51 -4.04
C THR A 51 -13.14 4.69 -3.32
N GLY A 52 -11.94 5.24 -3.12
CA GLY A 52 -10.78 4.52 -2.60
C GLY A 52 -10.13 3.58 -3.61
N GLU A 53 -10.56 3.59 -4.88
CA GLU A 53 -10.07 2.65 -5.88
C GLU A 53 -9.00 3.24 -6.79
N ILE A 54 -7.83 2.59 -6.82
CA ILE A 54 -6.65 3.01 -7.58
C ILE A 54 -5.73 1.79 -7.82
N SER A 55 -4.84 1.86 -8.82
CA SER A 55 -3.76 0.88 -8.94
C SER A 55 -2.67 1.13 -7.89
N LEU A 56 -1.92 0.10 -7.51
CA LEU A 56 -0.81 0.26 -6.56
C LEU A 56 0.25 1.25 -7.09
N ALA A 57 0.60 1.17 -8.37
CA ALA A 57 1.60 2.06 -8.98
C ALA A 57 1.18 3.54 -8.90
N SER A 58 -0.08 3.85 -9.19
CA SER A 58 -0.59 5.22 -9.10
C SER A 58 -0.72 5.69 -7.64
N LEU A 59 -1.03 4.80 -6.71
CA LEU A 59 -1.04 5.13 -5.29
C LEU A 59 0.36 5.47 -4.78
N LEU A 60 1.39 4.71 -5.15
CA LEU A 60 2.78 4.99 -4.78
C LEU A 60 3.26 6.32 -5.38
N ALA A 61 2.89 6.62 -6.63
CA ALA A 61 3.21 7.90 -7.25
C ALA A 61 2.54 9.09 -6.54
N ILE A 62 1.29 8.95 -6.11
CA ILE A 62 0.61 9.95 -5.26
C ILE A 62 1.31 10.06 -3.90
N ALA A 63 1.61 8.93 -3.26
CA ALA A 63 2.27 8.90 -1.95
C ALA A 63 3.64 9.58 -1.98
N LEU A 64 4.40 9.46 -3.08
CA LEU A 64 5.64 10.20 -3.28
C LEU A 64 5.42 11.72 -3.22
N ILE A 65 4.43 12.25 -3.94
CA ILE A 65 4.12 13.69 -3.95
C ILE A 65 3.58 14.17 -2.60
N LEU A 66 2.92 13.30 -1.85
CA LEU A 66 2.40 13.59 -0.51
C LEU A 66 3.43 13.32 0.61
N ASN A 67 4.69 13.02 0.28
CA ASN A 67 5.77 12.69 1.21
C ASN A 67 5.48 11.50 2.15
N ASP A 68 4.76 10.49 1.64
CA ASP A 68 4.31 9.30 2.38
C ASP A 68 4.80 7.97 1.77
N LEU A 69 5.64 8.01 0.74
CA LEU A 69 6.08 6.80 0.05
C LEU A 69 6.74 5.79 1.00
N GLU A 70 7.57 6.25 1.92
CA GLU A 70 8.29 5.40 2.88
C GLU A 70 7.37 4.56 3.78
N ALA A 71 6.15 5.03 4.04
CA ALA A 71 5.18 4.27 4.84
C ALA A 71 4.79 2.93 4.16
N PHE A 72 4.84 2.87 2.83
CA PHE A 72 4.54 1.64 2.09
C PHE A 72 5.62 0.57 2.25
N SER A 73 6.87 0.96 2.50
CA SER A 73 7.97 0.05 2.84
C SER A 73 7.73 -0.73 4.14
N GLY A 74 6.82 -0.24 5.00
CA GLY A 74 6.42 -0.91 6.23
C GLY A 74 5.36 -2.00 6.06
N LEU A 75 4.75 -2.12 4.87
CA LEU A 75 3.69 -3.10 4.62
C LEU A 75 4.25 -4.52 4.53
N PHE A 76 3.52 -5.47 5.10
CA PHE A 76 3.85 -6.90 5.08
C PHE A 76 5.22 -7.25 5.70
N ASN A 77 5.75 -6.36 6.55
CA ASN A 77 6.92 -6.68 7.35
C ASN A 77 6.70 -7.99 8.12
N PRO A 78 7.74 -8.84 8.23
CA PRO A 78 7.64 -10.07 9.01
C PRO A 78 7.17 -9.72 10.43
N PRO A 79 6.38 -10.61 11.07
CA PRO A 79 5.96 -10.38 12.44
C PRO A 79 7.20 -10.14 13.27
N ARG A 80 7.14 -9.13 14.14
CA ARG A 80 8.24 -8.86 15.06
C ARG A 80 8.42 -10.11 15.92
N THR A 81 9.51 -10.83 15.72
CA THR A 81 9.86 -12.01 16.50
C THR A 81 10.43 -11.56 17.83
N GLU A 82 9.62 -10.90 18.67
CA GLU A 82 9.92 -10.82 20.11
C GLU A 82 9.57 -12.17 20.75
N ASN A 83 10.21 -13.23 20.26
CA ASN A 83 10.20 -14.51 20.94
C ASN A 83 11.44 -14.53 21.84
N LEU A 84 11.25 -14.40 23.16
CA LEU A 84 12.29 -14.65 24.17
C LEU A 84 12.91 -16.06 24.01
N PHE A 85 12.20 -16.96 23.32
CA PHE A 85 12.63 -18.30 22.92
C PHE A 85 12.71 -18.38 21.39
N LYS A 86 13.91 -18.29 20.83
CA LYS A 86 14.16 -18.45 19.37
C LYS A 86 13.54 -19.76 18.86
N PRO A 87 12.51 -19.75 17.98
CA PRO A 87 12.27 -20.92 17.16
C PRO A 87 13.40 -21.00 16.13
N GLN A 88 14.06 -22.17 16.05
CA GLN A 88 15.09 -22.42 15.04
C GLN A 88 14.51 -22.13 13.64
N SER A 89 15.27 -21.40 12.82
CA SER A 89 14.85 -20.96 11.50
C SER A 89 14.37 -22.14 10.65
N PRO A 90 13.22 -22.04 9.94
CA PRO A 90 12.79 -23.12 9.06
C PRO A 90 13.83 -23.30 7.94
N ALA A 91 14.36 -24.52 7.83
CA ALA A 91 15.34 -24.87 6.81
C ALA A 91 14.83 -24.49 5.40
N PRO A 92 15.71 -24.01 4.50
CA PRO A 92 15.32 -23.68 3.13
C PRO A 92 14.70 -24.92 2.48
N ARG A 93 13.43 -24.81 2.04
CA ARG A 93 12.73 -25.86 1.30
C ARG A 93 13.51 -26.18 0.01
N LYS A 94 14.21 -27.32 -0.01
CA LYS A 94 14.78 -27.89 -1.24
C LYS A 94 13.62 -28.38 -2.12
N ARG A 95 13.18 -27.56 -3.08
CA ARG A 95 12.28 -28.04 -4.14
C ARG A 95 13.06 -29.06 -4.97
N ALA A 96 12.49 -30.24 -5.21
CA ALA A 96 13.07 -31.19 -6.15
C ALA A 96 13.19 -30.52 -7.52
N GLY A 97 14.41 -30.47 -8.07
CA GLY A 97 14.63 -29.95 -9.41
C GLY A 97 13.81 -30.75 -10.42
N ARG A 98 13.04 -30.07 -11.26
CA ARG A 98 12.30 -30.68 -12.36
C ARG A 98 13.32 -31.35 -13.29
N LYS A 99 13.39 -32.67 -13.30
CA LYS A 99 14.17 -33.41 -14.32
C LYS A 99 13.60 -33.03 -15.68
N ARG A 100 14.40 -32.35 -16.50
CA ARG A 100 14.11 -32.18 -17.92
C ARG A 100 14.24 -33.56 -18.55
N HIS A 101 13.14 -34.09 -19.07
CA HIS A 101 13.21 -35.18 -20.02
C HIS A 101 13.63 -34.55 -21.35
N GLU A 102 14.86 -34.79 -21.77
CA GLU A 102 15.27 -34.61 -23.16
C GLU A 102 14.76 -35.82 -23.96
N SER A 103 14.14 -35.54 -25.10
CA SER A 103 13.76 -36.48 -26.16
C SER A 103 13.97 -35.76 -27.47
#